data_AF-A0A528CD09-F1
#
_entry.id   AF-A0A528CD09-F1
#
_cell.length_a   1.000
_cell.length_b   1.000
_cell.length_c   1.000
_cell.angle_alpha   90.00
_cell.angle_beta   90.00
_cell.angle_gamma   90.00
#
_symmetry.space_group_name_H-M   'P 1'
#
loop_
_entity.id
_entity.type
_entity.pdbx_description
1 polymer ?
#
loop_
_entity_poly.entity_id
_entity_poly.type
_entity_poly.pdbx_seq_one_letter_code
_entity_poly.pdbx_strand_id
1 'polypeptide(L)'
;LAAEIPNAVADAYISVQGNANIESNSAATDWLAPEIADLSKRVKDAEAKVASYRAQSDLLMGGNNSVLATQQLSELSSELSRVRANRASAEATADSVRRALQNGGSLDAVPEVLSSELIQRLRERQVELKTNIADLSTSLLDNHPRIRALKSQLADLDRQIRNEAEKIMKGLMTQAQTAQARENQLVGDVNTLKAASARAGDQQVELDALQREATAQRQLLESYLTRYREASSRKDSNYLPVDARVFSRAVAPSEPYFPKILPIIGAAFV
;
A
#
# COMPACT_ATOMS: atom_id res chain seq x y z
N LEU A 1 -79.58 -9.11 -8.25
CA LEU A 1 -78.93 -8.89 -9.57
C LEU A 1 -78.17 -7.56 -9.74
N ALA A 2 -78.81 -6.38 -9.60
CA ALA A 2 -78.17 -5.09 -9.95
C ALA A 2 -76.88 -4.77 -9.16
N ALA A 3 -76.79 -5.19 -7.89
CA ALA A 3 -75.58 -5.09 -7.07
C ALA A 3 -74.66 -6.31 -7.17
N GLU A 4 -75.20 -7.47 -7.53
CA GLU A 4 -74.44 -8.72 -7.62
C GLU A 4 -73.46 -8.71 -8.80
N ILE A 5 -73.87 -8.18 -9.96
CA ILE A 5 -73.03 -8.15 -11.16
C ILE A 5 -71.78 -7.27 -10.95
N PRO A 6 -71.86 -6.00 -10.49
CA PRO A 6 -70.67 -5.18 -10.26
C PRO A 6 -69.75 -5.73 -9.17
N ASN A 7 -70.33 -6.29 -8.10
CA ASN A 7 -69.56 -6.93 -7.04
C ASN A 7 -68.84 -8.20 -7.54
N ALA A 8 -69.51 -9.02 -8.37
CA ALA A 8 -68.90 -10.19 -8.99
C ALA A 8 -67.77 -9.83 -9.97
N VAL A 9 -67.90 -8.73 -10.73
CA VAL A 9 -66.83 -8.22 -11.60
C VAL A 9 -65.64 -7.73 -10.76
N ALA A 10 -65.88 -7.04 -9.65
CA ALA A 10 -64.81 -6.61 -8.75
C ALA A 10 -64.08 -7.80 -8.09
N ASP A 11 -64.83 -8.78 -7.59
CA ASP A 11 -64.28 -10.00 -7.00
C ASP A 11 -63.49 -10.83 -8.07
N ALA A 12 -64.01 -10.91 -9.30
CA ALA A 12 -63.31 -11.57 -10.42
C ALA A 12 -62.04 -10.83 -10.84
N TYR A 13 -62.04 -9.50 -10.90
CA TYR A 13 -60.86 -8.69 -11.22
C TYR A 13 -59.74 -8.89 -10.19
N ILE A 14 -60.09 -8.87 -8.89
CA ILE A 14 -59.14 -9.12 -7.80
C ILE A 14 -58.58 -10.55 -7.88
N SER A 15 -59.43 -11.53 -8.21
CA SER A 15 -59.00 -12.92 -8.38
C SER A 15 -58.05 -13.10 -9.58
N VAL A 16 -58.35 -12.49 -10.74
CA VAL A 16 -57.51 -12.55 -11.93
C VAL A 16 -56.17 -11.87 -11.69
N GLN A 17 -56.16 -10.68 -11.11
CA GLN A 17 -54.93 -9.96 -10.77
C GLN A 17 -54.08 -10.77 -9.78
N GLY A 18 -54.73 -11.42 -8.81
CA GLY A 18 -54.06 -12.27 -7.84
C GLY A 18 -53.41 -13.51 -8.46
N ASN A 19 -54.14 -14.20 -9.33
CA ASN A 19 -53.63 -15.36 -10.06
C ASN A 19 -52.46 -14.98 -10.98
N ALA A 20 -52.57 -13.85 -11.70
CA ALA A 20 -51.50 -13.34 -12.54
C ALA A 20 -50.23 -13.02 -11.74
N ASN A 21 -50.36 -12.46 -10.54
CA ASN A 21 -49.23 -12.17 -9.64
C ASN A 21 -48.57 -13.46 -9.11
N ILE A 22 -49.35 -14.49 -8.77
CA ILE A 22 -48.83 -15.79 -8.34
C ILE A 22 -48.08 -16.49 -9.48
N GLU A 23 -48.65 -16.47 -10.69
CA GLU A 23 -48.04 -17.05 -11.89
C GLU A 23 -46.72 -16.34 -12.23
N SER A 24 -46.71 -15.01 -12.19
CA SER A 24 -45.50 -14.20 -12.39
C SER A 24 -44.41 -14.51 -11.35
N ASN A 25 -44.77 -14.66 -10.07
CA ASN A 25 -43.81 -15.01 -9.03
C ASN A 25 -43.29 -16.45 -9.18
N SER A 26 -44.12 -17.40 -9.60
CA SER A 26 -43.69 -18.78 -9.86
C SER A 26 -42.74 -18.82 -11.05
N ALA A 27 -43.07 -18.16 -12.15
CA ALA A 27 -42.20 -18.07 -13.32
C ALA A 27 -40.85 -17.43 -12.98
N ALA A 28 -40.85 -16.41 -12.11
CA ALA A 28 -39.62 -15.81 -11.60
C ALA A 28 -38.77 -16.78 -10.76
N THR A 29 -39.38 -17.57 -9.86
CA THR A 29 -38.64 -18.59 -9.08
C THR A 29 -38.11 -19.72 -9.95
N ASP A 30 -38.90 -20.17 -10.93
CA ASP A 30 -38.55 -21.28 -11.82
C ASP A 30 -37.41 -20.88 -12.78
N TRP A 31 -37.34 -19.60 -13.15
CA TRP A 31 -36.22 -19.04 -13.92
C TRP A 31 -34.98 -18.77 -13.05
N LEU A 32 -35.13 -18.23 -11.83
CA LEU A 32 -34.02 -17.89 -10.95
C LEU A 32 -33.31 -19.13 -10.36
N ALA A 33 -34.02 -20.22 -10.08
CA ALA A 33 -33.44 -21.42 -9.48
C ALA A 33 -32.26 -22.02 -10.28
N PRO A 34 -32.38 -22.32 -11.59
CA PRO A 34 -31.27 -22.83 -12.38
C PRO A 34 -30.14 -21.79 -12.54
N GLU A 35 -30.49 -20.50 -12.66
CA GLU A 35 -29.52 -19.42 -12.79
C GLU A 35 -28.67 -19.24 -11.52
N ILE A 36 -29.28 -19.36 -10.34
CA ILE A 36 -28.58 -19.37 -9.04
C ILE A 36 -27.66 -20.58 -8.93
N ALA A 37 -28.10 -21.76 -9.40
CA ALA A 37 -27.26 -22.96 -9.39
C ALA A 37 -26.03 -22.82 -10.28
N ASP A 38 -26.20 -22.28 -11.49
CA ASP A 38 -25.09 -21.98 -12.41
C ASP A 38 -24.15 -20.93 -11.80
N LEU A 39 -24.70 -19.84 -11.27
CA LEU A 39 -23.91 -18.77 -10.67
C LEU A 39 -23.17 -19.22 -9.41
N SER A 40 -23.77 -20.08 -8.59
CA SER A 40 -23.10 -20.70 -7.44
C SER A 40 -21.88 -21.52 -7.86
N LYS A 41 -22.00 -22.28 -8.96
CA LYS A 41 -20.87 -23.02 -9.54
C LYS A 41 -19.78 -22.06 -10.04
N ARG A 42 -20.14 -20.99 -10.75
CA ARG A 42 -19.19 -19.96 -11.22
C ARG A 42 -18.44 -19.30 -10.07
N VAL A 43 -19.14 -18.91 -9.00
CA VAL A 43 -18.52 -18.34 -7.79
C VAL A 43 -17.51 -19.31 -7.19
N LYS A 44 -17.88 -20.58 -7.03
CA LYS A 44 -16.97 -21.62 -6.52
C LYS A 44 -15.73 -21.77 -7.40
N ASP A 45 -15.90 -21.77 -8.71
CA ASP A 45 -14.79 -21.86 -9.67
C ASP A 45 -13.89 -20.62 -9.61
N ALA A 46 -14.46 -19.40 -9.50
CA ALA A 46 -13.71 -18.16 -9.37
C ALA A 46 -12.95 -18.07 -8.05
N GLU A 47 -13.56 -18.46 -6.93
CA GLU A 47 -12.90 -18.52 -5.62
C GLU A 47 -11.79 -19.59 -5.61
N ALA A 48 -12.01 -20.74 -6.25
CA ALA A 48 -10.99 -21.77 -6.41
C ALA A 48 -9.80 -21.26 -7.24
N LYS A 49 -10.06 -20.50 -8.32
CA LYS A 49 -9.00 -19.83 -9.10
C LYS A 49 -8.19 -18.88 -8.23
N VAL A 50 -8.83 -18.00 -7.44
CA VAL A 50 -8.15 -17.09 -6.50
C VAL A 50 -7.29 -17.88 -5.51
N ALA A 51 -7.82 -18.93 -4.91
CA ALA A 51 -7.09 -19.76 -3.94
C ALA A 51 -5.89 -20.47 -4.60
N SER A 52 -6.09 -21.05 -5.78
CA SER A 52 -5.02 -21.72 -6.54
C SER A 52 -3.93 -20.74 -6.97
N TYR A 53 -4.31 -19.54 -7.40
CA TYR A 53 -3.39 -18.50 -7.79
C TYR A 53 -2.57 -18.02 -6.60
N ARG A 54 -3.22 -17.76 -5.45
CA ARG A 54 -2.51 -17.43 -4.20
C ARG A 54 -1.52 -18.51 -3.77
N ALA A 55 -1.89 -19.78 -3.93
CA ALA A 55 -1.03 -20.90 -3.57
C ALA A 55 0.16 -21.09 -4.53
N GLN A 56 0.00 -20.75 -5.80
CA GLN A 56 1.05 -20.83 -6.82
C GLN A 56 1.93 -19.57 -6.88
N SER A 57 1.36 -18.42 -6.52
CA SER A 57 2.08 -17.15 -6.48
C SER A 57 3.00 -17.14 -5.27
N ASP A 58 4.28 -16.80 -5.49
CA ASP A 58 5.27 -16.60 -4.43
C ASP A 58 5.10 -15.22 -3.75
N LEU A 59 3.84 -14.79 -3.61
CA LEU A 59 3.44 -13.52 -2.99
C LEU A 59 3.52 -13.66 -1.47
N LEU A 60 4.75 -13.64 -0.96
CA LEU A 60 5.01 -13.56 0.47
C LEU A 60 4.58 -12.18 0.98
N MET A 61 3.48 -12.13 1.73
CA MET A 61 3.02 -10.91 2.37
C MET A 61 3.82 -10.64 3.65
N GLY A 62 4.36 -9.43 3.77
CA GLY A 62 4.97 -8.93 5.00
C GLY A 62 3.93 -8.44 6.02
N GLY A 63 4.40 -8.00 7.18
CA GLY A 63 3.54 -7.60 8.31
C GLY A 63 2.58 -6.43 8.06
N ASN A 64 2.77 -5.66 6.98
CA ASN A 64 1.96 -4.48 6.65
C ASN A 64 1.07 -4.66 5.42
N ASN A 65 0.73 -5.91 5.06
CA ASN A 65 -0.01 -6.21 3.83
C ASN A 65 0.69 -5.70 2.55
N SER A 66 2.01 -5.51 2.63
CA SER A 66 2.90 -5.21 1.50
C SER A 66 3.66 -6.46 1.10
N VAL A 67 3.99 -6.58 -0.18
CA VAL A 67 4.84 -7.66 -0.69
C VAL A 67 6.20 -7.58 0.00
N LEU A 68 6.70 -8.68 0.57
CA LEU A 68 7.99 -8.74 1.28
C LEU A 68 9.15 -8.13 0.47
N ALA A 69 9.17 -8.38 -0.85
CA ALA A 69 10.16 -7.82 -1.77
C ALA A 69 10.18 -6.28 -1.78
N THR A 70 9.03 -5.62 -1.64
CA THR A 70 8.95 -4.15 -1.58
C THR A 70 9.52 -3.60 -0.28
N GLN A 71 9.28 -4.29 0.84
CA GLN A 71 9.82 -3.92 2.15
C GLN A 71 11.34 -4.06 2.18
N GLN A 72 11.86 -5.21 1.75
CA GLN A 72 13.30 -5.46 1.65
C GLN A 72 13.99 -4.46 0.70
N LEU A 73 13.32 -4.01 -0.36
CA LEU A 73 13.86 -3.03 -1.31
C LEU A 73 14.04 -1.66 -0.65
N SER A 74 13.09 -1.26 0.19
CA SER A 74 13.19 -0.03 0.97
C SER A 74 14.36 -0.09 1.97
N GLU A 75 14.51 -1.21 2.67
CA GLU A 75 15.59 -1.43 3.64
C GLU A 75 16.97 -1.42 2.96
N LEU A 76 17.14 -2.14 1.85
CA LEU A 76 18.37 -2.13 1.06
C LEU A 76 18.68 -0.76 0.47
N SER A 77 17.67 -0.01 0.03
CA SER A 77 17.87 1.36 -0.49
C SER A 77 18.37 2.32 0.60
N SER A 78 17.85 2.18 1.82
CA SER A 78 18.32 2.94 2.99
C SER A 78 19.77 2.59 3.33
N GLU A 79 20.11 1.30 3.38
CA GLU A 79 21.49 0.86 3.66
C GLU A 79 22.45 1.28 2.54
N LEU A 80 22.04 1.23 1.27
CA LEU A 80 22.83 1.71 0.14
C LEU A 80 23.14 3.22 0.27
N SER A 81 22.15 4.02 0.67
CA SER A 81 22.34 5.46 0.93
C SER A 81 23.37 5.69 2.04
N ARG A 82 23.28 4.93 3.13
CA ARG A 82 24.22 4.98 4.24
C ARG A 82 25.65 4.59 3.82
N VAL A 83 25.80 3.50 3.06
CA VAL A 83 27.11 3.05 2.56
C VAL A 83 27.72 4.08 1.61
N ARG A 84 26.92 4.69 0.72
CA ARG A 84 27.37 5.78 -0.16
C ARG A 84 27.86 6.99 0.63
N ALA A 85 27.11 7.41 1.64
CA ALA A 85 27.50 8.52 2.51
C ALA A 85 28.83 8.22 3.23
N ASN A 86 28.98 7.01 3.77
CA ASN A 86 30.21 6.58 4.42
C ASN A 86 31.41 6.56 3.46
N ARG A 87 31.21 6.06 2.23
CA ARG A 87 32.26 6.07 1.20
C ARG A 87 32.67 7.49 0.85
N ALA A 88 31.71 8.36 0.53
CA ALA A 88 31.97 9.74 0.17
C ALA A 88 32.69 10.51 1.29
N SER A 89 32.31 10.26 2.54
CA SER A 89 32.99 10.84 3.71
C SER A 89 34.45 10.37 3.79
N ALA A 90 34.71 9.05 3.70
CA ALA A 90 36.06 8.51 3.74
C ALA A 90 36.94 9.00 2.58
N GLU A 91 36.39 9.09 1.37
CA GLU A 91 37.07 9.64 0.19
C GLU A 91 37.40 11.13 0.37
N ALA A 92 36.44 11.94 0.84
CA ALA A 92 36.65 13.37 1.08
C ALA A 92 37.72 13.62 2.15
N THR A 93 37.71 12.84 3.24
CA THR A 93 38.74 12.94 4.29
C THR A 93 40.10 12.46 3.78
N ALA A 94 40.18 11.38 3.01
CA ALA A 94 41.45 10.94 2.41
C ALA A 94 42.03 12.01 1.48
N ASP A 95 41.19 12.66 0.67
CA ASP A 95 41.59 13.72 -0.24
C ASP A 95 42.03 14.99 0.50
N SER A 96 41.39 15.34 1.63
CA SER A 96 41.82 16.48 2.45
C SER A 96 43.19 16.25 3.08
N VAL A 97 43.46 15.04 3.61
CA VAL A 97 44.79 14.64 4.10
C VAL A 97 45.81 14.69 2.96
N ARG A 98 45.48 14.15 1.78
CA ARG A 98 46.38 14.16 0.62
C ARG A 98 46.77 15.59 0.23
N ARG A 99 45.81 16.51 0.17
CA ARG A 99 46.07 17.93 -0.16
C ARG A 99 46.92 18.61 0.90
N ALA A 100 46.67 18.34 2.18
CA ALA A 100 47.47 18.87 3.28
C ALA A 100 48.94 18.40 3.18
N LEU A 101 49.16 17.11 2.90
CA LEU A 101 50.50 16.53 2.72
C LEU A 101 51.22 17.12 1.49
N GLN A 102 50.54 17.27 0.35
CA GLN A 102 51.13 17.78 -0.89
C GLN A 102 51.50 19.26 -0.85
N ASN A 103 50.62 20.09 -0.29
CA ASN A 103 50.79 21.55 -0.30
C ASN A 103 51.66 22.06 0.85
N GLY A 104 52.18 21.16 1.71
CA GLY A 104 52.80 21.54 2.98
C GLY A 104 51.82 22.28 3.90
N GLY A 105 50.51 22.12 3.66
CA GLY A 105 49.45 22.76 4.43
C GLY A 105 49.37 22.17 5.83
N SER A 106 48.75 22.91 6.75
CA SER A 106 48.64 22.41 8.11
C SER A 106 47.71 21.20 8.17
N LEU A 107 48.24 20.08 8.70
CA LEU A 107 47.47 18.90 9.06
C LEU A 107 46.45 19.17 10.19
N ASP A 108 46.47 20.38 10.76
CA ASP A 108 45.58 20.82 11.84
C ASP A 108 44.14 21.07 11.38
N ALA A 109 43.88 21.05 10.07
CA ALA A 109 42.54 21.25 9.51
C ALA A 109 41.76 19.94 9.30
N VAL A 110 42.36 18.77 9.58
CA VAL A 110 41.73 17.47 9.33
C VAL A 110 41.33 16.78 10.65
N PRO A 111 40.04 16.64 10.96
CA PRO A 111 39.56 16.05 12.21
C PRO A 111 40.10 14.63 12.49
N GLU A 112 40.11 13.73 11.50
CA GLU A 112 40.65 12.37 11.65
C GLU A 112 42.15 12.33 11.99
N VAL A 113 42.92 13.33 11.57
CA VAL A 113 44.34 13.42 11.89
C VAL A 113 44.52 13.98 13.31
N LEU A 114 43.67 14.93 13.69
CA LEU A 114 43.63 15.49 15.04
C LEU A 114 43.17 14.48 16.09
N SER A 115 42.28 13.54 15.74
CA SER A 115 41.78 12.52 16.68
C SER A 115 42.77 11.38 16.93
N SER A 116 43.83 11.27 16.14
CA SER A 116 44.88 10.27 16.35
C SER A 116 45.71 10.62 17.58
N GLU A 117 45.60 9.80 18.63
CA GLU A 117 46.34 9.97 19.89
C GLU A 117 47.86 10.00 19.67
N LEU A 118 48.37 9.22 18.71
CA LEU A 118 49.80 9.25 18.37
C LEU A 118 50.20 10.60 17.79
N ILE A 119 49.39 11.18 16.90
CA ILE A 119 49.66 12.50 16.32
C ILE A 119 49.56 13.59 17.37
N GLN A 120 48.59 13.50 18.29
CA GLN A 120 48.49 14.42 19.42
C GLN A 120 49.77 14.41 20.27
N ARG A 121 50.25 13.23 20.68
CA ARG A 121 51.52 13.10 21.44
C ARG A 121 52.73 13.61 20.67
N LEU A 122 52.81 13.34 19.36
CA LEU A 122 53.89 13.86 18.50
C LEU A 122 53.83 15.40 18.40
N ARG A 123 52.63 15.98 18.35
CA ARG A 123 52.41 17.43 18.31
C ARG A 123 52.75 18.11 19.64
N GLU A 124 52.40 17.52 20.76
CA GLU A 124 52.79 18.02 22.09
C GLU A 124 54.33 18.13 22.19
N ARG A 125 55.04 17.06 21.81
CA ARG A 125 56.51 17.06 21.75
C ARG A 125 57.08 18.07 20.74
N GLN A 126 56.36 18.33 19.65
CA GLN A 126 56.74 19.33 18.65
C GLN A 126 56.66 20.75 19.23
N VAL A 127 55.58 21.04 19.97
CA VAL A 127 55.40 22.31 20.66
C VAL A 127 56.48 22.50 21.73
N GLU A 128 56.76 21.48 22.55
CA GLU A 128 57.85 21.52 23.54
C GLU A 128 59.22 21.84 22.90
N LEU A 129 59.57 21.16 21.79
CA LEU A 129 60.82 21.44 21.07
C LEU A 129 60.85 22.87 20.50
N LYS A 130 59.74 23.37 19.96
CA LYS A 130 59.64 24.75 19.46
C LYS A 130 59.83 25.78 20.58
N THR A 131 59.23 25.56 21.74
CA THR A 131 59.42 26.40 22.93
C THR A 131 60.88 26.39 23.38
N ASN A 132 61.49 25.22 23.52
CA ASN A 132 62.90 25.10 23.88
C ASN A 132 63.85 25.80 22.89
N ILE A 133 63.55 25.72 21.59
CA ILE A 133 64.30 26.44 20.56
C ILE A 133 64.12 27.95 20.74
N ALA A 134 62.89 28.43 20.95
CA ALA A 134 62.61 29.85 21.14
C ALA A 134 63.34 30.41 22.37
N ASP A 135 63.31 29.70 23.49
CA ASP A 135 63.98 30.09 24.73
C ASP A 135 65.50 30.17 24.55
N LEU A 136 66.11 29.16 23.93
CA LEU A 136 67.55 29.16 23.67
C LEU A 136 67.97 30.21 22.63
N SER A 137 67.08 30.56 21.70
CA SER A 137 67.35 31.59 20.67
C SER A 137 67.43 33.01 21.25
N THR A 138 66.99 33.23 22.50
CA THR A 138 67.15 34.51 23.20
C THR A 138 68.61 34.80 23.56
N SER A 139 69.44 33.76 23.72
CA SER A 139 70.82 33.85 24.22
C SER A 139 71.86 33.27 23.26
N LEU A 140 71.45 32.33 22.40
CA LEU A 140 72.32 31.62 21.47
C LEU A 140 71.96 31.99 20.03
N LEU A 141 72.99 32.14 19.20
CA LEU A 141 72.82 32.32 17.74
C LEU A 141 72.37 31.03 17.06
N ASP A 142 71.68 31.16 15.93
CA ASP A 142 71.10 30.06 15.16
C ASP A 142 72.08 28.90 14.81
N ASN A 143 73.37 29.20 14.65
CA ASN A 143 74.40 28.22 14.29
C ASN A 143 74.98 27.44 15.49
N HIS A 144 74.54 27.72 16.71
CA HIS A 144 75.01 27.02 17.90
C HIS A 144 74.69 25.51 17.83
N PRO A 145 75.63 24.60 18.18
CA PRO A 145 75.42 23.14 18.06
C PRO A 145 74.14 22.62 18.73
N ARG A 146 73.75 23.20 19.89
CA ARG A 146 72.50 22.84 20.59
C ARG A 146 71.24 23.22 19.79
N ILE A 147 71.19 24.42 19.21
CA ILE A 147 70.06 24.85 18.38
C ILE A 147 69.96 23.97 17.12
N ARG A 148 71.09 23.66 16.48
CA ARG A 148 71.13 22.76 15.33
C ARG A 148 70.60 21.36 15.67
N ALA A 149 70.98 20.81 16.83
CA ALA A 149 70.49 19.51 17.29
C ALA A 149 68.96 19.53 17.50
N LEU A 150 68.42 20.56 18.15
CA LEU A 150 66.97 20.69 18.37
C LEU A 150 66.20 20.90 17.06
N LYS A 151 66.72 21.72 16.13
CA LYS A 151 66.13 21.89 14.79
C LYS A 151 66.13 20.58 14.01
N SER A 152 67.17 19.75 14.13
CA SER A 152 67.20 18.40 13.54
C SER A 152 66.13 17.49 14.16
N GLN A 153 65.99 17.48 15.49
CA GLN A 153 64.96 16.71 16.17
C GLN A 153 63.56 17.15 15.78
N LEU A 154 63.34 18.45 15.61
CA LEU A 154 62.07 19.01 15.11
C LEU A 154 61.77 18.53 13.68
N ALA A 155 62.77 18.56 12.79
CA ALA A 155 62.61 18.06 11.42
C ALA A 155 62.36 16.54 11.37
N ASP A 156 62.97 15.77 12.27
CA ASP A 156 62.69 14.33 12.41
C ASP A 156 61.26 14.08 12.86
N LEU A 157 60.78 14.86 13.82
CA LEU A 157 59.42 14.77 14.33
C LEU A 157 58.39 15.18 13.28
N ASP A 158 58.65 16.22 12.50
CA ASP A 158 57.82 16.63 11.36
C ASP A 158 57.69 15.51 10.31
N ARG A 159 58.79 14.80 10.03
CA ARG A 159 58.77 13.62 9.15
C ARG A 159 57.94 12.48 9.74
N GLN A 160 58.05 12.23 11.04
CA GLN A 160 57.23 11.21 11.71
C GLN A 160 55.73 11.53 11.65
N ILE A 161 55.35 12.78 11.90
CA ILE A 161 53.96 13.24 11.80
C ILE A 161 53.42 13.04 10.37
N ARG A 162 54.20 13.41 9.34
CA ARG A 162 53.79 13.20 7.94
C ARG A 162 53.64 11.72 7.59
N ASN A 163 54.58 10.89 8.00
CA ASN A 163 54.51 9.44 7.78
C ASN A 163 53.27 8.83 8.45
N GLU A 164 52.91 9.30 9.64
CA GLU A 164 51.72 8.82 10.34
C GLU A 164 50.43 9.30 9.66
N ALA A 165 50.38 10.56 9.23
CA ALA A 165 49.27 11.08 8.43
C ALA A 165 49.10 10.33 7.10
N GLU A 166 50.19 9.93 6.44
CA GLU A 166 50.13 9.08 5.24
C GLU A 166 49.53 7.69 5.52
N LYS A 167 49.83 7.08 6.67
CA LYS A 167 49.22 5.80 7.07
C LYS A 167 47.72 5.97 7.31
N ILE A 168 47.30 7.05 7.98
CA ILE A 168 45.88 7.38 8.19
C ILE A 168 45.18 7.55 6.84
N MET A 169 45.77 8.31 5.92
CA MET A 169 45.24 8.48 4.56
C MET A 169 45.07 7.13 3.84
N LYS A 170 46.08 6.23 3.90
CA LYS A 170 45.98 4.89 3.30
C LYS A 170 44.86 4.05 3.95
N GLY A 171 44.69 4.17 5.27
CA GLY A 171 43.58 3.54 5.99
C GLY A 171 42.21 4.03 5.50
N LEU A 172 42.04 5.34 5.35
CA LEU A 172 40.80 5.95 4.82
C LEU A 172 40.53 5.52 3.37
N MET A 173 41.56 5.44 2.52
CA MET A 173 41.40 4.93 1.15
C MET A 173 40.97 3.45 1.14
N THR A 174 41.52 2.63 2.03
CA THR A 174 41.13 1.21 2.17
C THR A 174 39.67 1.09 2.65
N GLN A 175 39.27 1.95 3.58
CA GLN A 175 37.88 2.03 4.05
C GLN A 175 36.93 2.44 2.93
N ALA A 176 37.28 3.45 2.13
CA ALA A 176 36.53 3.87 0.96
C ALA A 176 36.39 2.75 -0.07
N GLN A 177 37.47 2.01 -0.36
CA GLN A 177 37.46 0.87 -1.27
C GLN A 177 36.57 -0.27 -0.75
N THR A 178 36.61 -0.55 0.56
CA THR A 178 35.73 -1.54 1.20
C THR A 178 34.27 -1.12 1.11
N ALA A 179 33.98 0.17 1.36
CA ALA A 179 32.64 0.72 1.20
C ALA A 179 32.17 0.67 -0.26
N GLN A 180 33.05 0.90 -1.24
CA GLN A 180 32.73 0.76 -2.67
C GLN A 180 32.38 -0.69 -3.04
N ALA A 181 33.14 -1.67 -2.55
CA ALA A 181 32.83 -3.08 -2.80
C ALA A 181 31.44 -3.45 -2.25
N ARG A 182 31.14 -2.98 -1.04
CA ARG A 182 29.82 -3.15 -0.42
C ARG A 182 28.71 -2.41 -1.18
N GLU A 183 28.98 -1.20 -1.67
CA GLU A 183 28.05 -0.44 -2.52
C GLU A 183 27.71 -1.25 -3.78
N ASN A 184 28.71 -1.80 -4.47
CA ASN A 184 28.51 -2.56 -5.70
C ASN A 184 27.66 -3.82 -5.45
N GLN A 185 27.91 -4.51 -4.33
CA GLN A 185 27.10 -5.65 -3.92
C GLN A 185 25.64 -5.24 -3.67
N LEU A 186 25.43 -4.20 -2.86
CA LEU A 186 24.09 -3.69 -2.57
C LEU A 186 23.34 -3.21 -3.83
N VAL A 187 24.04 -2.62 -4.79
CA VAL A 187 23.45 -2.25 -6.09
C VAL A 187 22.98 -3.50 -6.85
N GLY A 188 23.78 -4.57 -6.87
CA GLY A 188 23.39 -5.86 -7.45
C GLY A 188 22.16 -6.47 -6.78
N ASP A 189 22.13 -6.45 -5.45
CA ASP A 189 21.01 -6.95 -4.64
C ASP A 189 19.74 -6.12 -4.88
N VAL A 190 19.86 -4.79 -4.92
CA VAL A 190 18.75 -3.86 -5.24
C VAL A 190 18.19 -4.14 -6.64
N ASN A 191 19.03 -4.35 -7.64
CA ASN A 191 18.56 -4.66 -9.00
C ASN A 191 17.82 -5.99 -9.08
N THR A 192 18.35 -7.02 -8.40
CA THR A 192 17.72 -8.34 -8.31
C THR A 192 16.36 -8.24 -7.63
N LEU A 193 16.30 -7.52 -6.51
CA LEU A 193 15.07 -7.34 -5.75
C LEU A 193 14.07 -6.44 -6.45
N LYS A 194 14.51 -5.44 -7.22
CA LYS A 194 13.65 -4.63 -8.08
C LYS A 194 12.95 -5.49 -9.14
N ALA A 195 13.68 -6.41 -9.78
CA ALA A 195 13.09 -7.37 -10.72
C ALA A 195 12.14 -8.38 -10.04
N ALA A 196 12.44 -8.81 -8.81
CA ALA A 196 11.52 -9.65 -8.03
C ALA A 196 10.25 -8.88 -7.62
N SER A 197 10.41 -7.62 -7.19
CA SER A 197 9.32 -6.72 -6.81
C SER A 197 8.40 -6.39 -7.99
N ALA A 198 8.94 -6.16 -9.18
CA ALA A 198 8.14 -5.97 -10.40
C ALA A 198 7.30 -7.21 -10.72
N ARG A 199 7.91 -8.41 -10.70
CA ARG A 199 7.18 -9.68 -10.91
C ARG A 199 6.09 -9.90 -9.88
N ALA A 200 6.38 -9.60 -8.61
CA ALA A 200 5.38 -9.69 -7.55
C ALA A 200 4.27 -8.64 -7.71
N GLY A 201 4.58 -7.45 -8.22
CA GLY A 201 3.60 -6.43 -8.60
C GLY A 201 2.65 -6.94 -9.69
N ASP A 202 3.18 -7.52 -10.76
CA ASP A 202 2.37 -8.12 -11.83
C ASP A 202 1.48 -9.24 -11.28
N GLN A 203 2.05 -10.11 -10.42
CA GLN A 203 1.31 -11.19 -9.78
C GLN A 203 0.18 -10.66 -8.88
N GLN A 204 0.42 -9.57 -8.15
CA GLN A 204 -0.57 -8.93 -7.29
C GLN A 204 -1.72 -8.33 -8.11
N VAL A 205 -1.44 -7.69 -9.25
CA VAL A 205 -2.48 -7.13 -10.13
C VAL A 205 -3.39 -8.23 -10.66
N GLU A 206 -2.82 -9.36 -11.08
CA GLU A 206 -3.58 -10.52 -11.55
C GLU A 206 -4.42 -11.13 -10.41
N LEU A 207 -3.84 -11.26 -9.22
CA LEU A 207 -4.56 -11.73 -8.04
C LEU A 207 -5.74 -10.80 -7.70
N ASP A 208 -5.55 -9.48 -7.75
CA ASP A 208 -6.59 -8.49 -7.49
C ASP A 208 -7.67 -8.53 -8.56
N ALA A 209 -7.31 -8.81 -9.82
CA ALA A 209 -8.28 -9.01 -10.91
C ALA A 209 -9.16 -10.23 -10.65
N LEU A 210 -8.57 -11.38 -10.31
CA LEU A 210 -9.31 -12.61 -9.98
C LEU A 210 -10.20 -12.41 -8.74
N GLN A 211 -9.72 -11.68 -7.74
CA GLN A 211 -10.51 -11.34 -6.55
C GLN A 211 -11.70 -10.43 -6.88
N ARG A 212 -11.50 -9.43 -7.73
CA ARG A 212 -12.60 -8.56 -8.20
C ARG A 212 -13.65 -9.35 -8.97
N GLU A 213 -13.23 -10.27 -9.85
CA GLU A 213 -14.16 -11.15 -10.58
C GLU A 213 -14.96 -12.04 -9.63
N ALA A 214 -14.30 -12.73 -8.70
CA ALA A 214 -14.96 -13.56 -7.70
C ALA A 214 -15.93 -12.75 -6.83
N THR A 215 -15.56 -11.52 -6.47
CA THR A 215 -16.40 -10.61 -5.68
C THR A 215 -17.63 -10.15 -6.46
N ALA A 216 -17.48 -9.79 -7.74
CA ALA A 216 -18.59 -9.40 -8.60
C ALA A 216 -19.60 -10.55 -8.79
N GLN A 217 -19.09 -11.77 -9.02
CA GLN A 217 -19.95 -12.96 -9.12
C GLN A 217 -20.66 -13.26 -7.80
N ARG A 218 -19.98 -13.11 -6.65
CA ARG A 218 -20.59 -13.27 -5.33
C ARG A 218 -21.70 -12.25 -5.08
N GLN A 219 -21.47 -10.99 -5.44
CA GLN A 219 -22.48 -9.93 -5.32
C GLN A 219 -23.70 -10.19 -6.20
N LEU A 220 -23.47 -10.65 -7.44
CA LEU A 220 -24.58 -11.06 -8.32
C LEU A 220 -25.37 -12.22 -7.72
N LEU A 221 -24.68 -13.24 -7.17
CA LEU A 221 -25.32 -14.39 -6.53
C LEU A 221 -26.17 -13.96 -5.34
N GLU A 222 -25.64 -13.09 -4.50
CA GLU A 222 -26.36 -12.54 -3.35
C GLU A 222 -27.60 -11.76 -3.78
N SER A 223 -27.50 -10.98 -4.87
CA SER A 223 -28.66 -10.26 -5.42
C SER A 223 -29.74 -11.21 -5.94
N TYR A 224 -29.37 -12.31 -6.59
CA TYR A 224 -30.30 -13.29 -7.14
C TYR A 224 -30.94 -14.13 -6.02
N LEU A 225 -30.15 -14.55 -5.03
CA LEU A 225 -30.67 -15.21 -3.83
C LEU A 225 -31.67 -14.33 -3.08
N THR A 226 -31.41 -13.02 -2.99
CA THR A 226 -32.34 -12.07 -2.36
C THR A 226 -33.65 -11.99 -3.14
N ARG A 227 -33.60 -11.82 -4.47
CA ARG A 227 -34.80 -11.80 -5.33
C ARG A 227 -35.57 -13.12 -5.30
N TYR A 228 -34.86 -14.25 -5.28
CA TYR A 228 -35.46 -15.57 -5.18
C TYR A 228 -36.19 -15.76 -3.85
N ARG A 229 -35.58 -15.38 -2.72
CA ARG A 229 -36.22 -15.43 -1.40
C ARG A 229 -37.45 -14.53 -1.34
N GLU A 230 -37.40 -13.34 -1.94
CA GLU A 230 -38.54 -12.44 -2.03
C GLU A 230 -39.69 -13.04 -2.85
N ALA A 231 -39.41 -13.58 -4.04
CA ALA A 231 -40.41 -14.22 -4.89
C ALA A 231 -41.01 -15.49 -4.24
N SER A 232 -40.17 -16.32 -3.63
CA SER A 232 -40.59 -17.53 -2.89
C SER A 232 -41.46 -17.18 -1.69
N SER A 233 -41.10 -16.16 -0.91
CA SER A 233 -41.90 -15.73 0.25
C SER A 233 -43.29 -15.25 -0.16
N ARG A 234 -43.41 -14.54 -1.30
CA ARG A 234 -44.70 -14.08 -1.82
C ARG A 234 -45.57 -15.25 -2.31
N LYS A 235 -44.95 -16.30 -2.87
CA LYS A 235 -45.62 -17.56 -3.28
C LYS A 235 -46.15 -18.32 -2.06
N ASP A 236 -45.31 -18.54 -1.04
CA ASP A 236 -45.67 -19.36 0.13
C ASP A 236 -46.67 -18.68 1.07
N SER A 237 -46.59 -17.35 1.22
CA SER A 237 -47.47 -16.59 2.12
C SER A 237 -48.83 -16.25 1.50
N ASN A 238 -49.11 -16.66 0.26
CA ASN A 238 -50.26 -16.21 -0.54
C ASN A 238 -50.39 -14.67 -0.52
N TYR A 239 -49.24 -13.97 -0.48
CA TYR A 239 -49.16 -12.54 -0.27
C TYR A 239 -49.51 -11.84 -1.57
N LEU A 240 -50.76 -11.41 -1.67
CA LEU A 240 -51.28 -10.57 -2.73
C LEU A 240 -50.96 -9.12 -2.36
N PRO A 241 -49.94 -8.46 -2.95
CA PRO A 241 -49.97 -7.00 -2.99
C PRO A 241 -51.26 -6.64 -3.74
N VAL A 242 -52.27 -6.24 -2.98
CA VAL A 242 -53.59 -5.92 -3.53
C VAL A 242 -53.47 -4.59 -4.26
N ASP A 243 -53.17 -4.62 -5.56
CA ASP A 243 -53.14 -3.43 -6.42
C ASP A 243 -54.54 -2.78 -6.56
N ALA A 244 -55.60 -3.52 -6.20
CA ALA A 244 -56.98 -3.07 -6.28
C ALA A 244 -57.78 -3.42 -5.03
N ARG A 245 -58.15 -2.41 -4.24
CA ARG A 245 -58.97 -2.56 -3.04
C ARG A 245 -60.40 -2.09 -3.31
N VAL A 246 -61.39 -2.88 -2.90
CA VAL A 246 -62.79 -2.44 -2.91
C VAL A 246 -63.01 -1.41 -1.80
N PHE A 247 -63.25 -0.16 -2.17
CA PHE A 247 -63.57 0.92 -1.21
C PHE A 247 -65.03 0.86 -0.73
N SER A 248 -65.97 0.55 -1.62
CA SER A 248 -67.37 0.31 -1.30
C SER A 248 -67.94 -0.76 -2.23
N ARG A 249 -68.74 -1.69 -1.67
CA ARG A 249 -69.49 -2.67 -2.46
C ARG A 249 -70.73 -2.00 -3.04
N ALA A 250 -71.15 -2.44 -4.23
CA ALA A 250 -72.41 -2.00 -4.80
C ALA A 250 -73.57 -2.42 -3.89
N VAL A 251 -74.48 -1.48 -3.63
CA VAL A 251 -75.70 -1.71 -2.82
C VAL A 251 -76.89 -1.87 -3.76
N ALA A 252 -77.80 -2.79 -3.44
CA ALA A 252 -79.02 -2.96 -4.23
C ALA A 252 -79.89 -1.70 -4.10
N PRO A 253 -80.36 -1.09 -5.22
CA PRO A 253 -81.21 0.08 -5.15
C PRO A 253 -82.54 -0.29 -4.45
N SER A 254 -82.96 0.54 -3.51
CA SER A 254 -84.21 0.37 -2.73
C SER A 254 -85.47 0.62 -3.57
N GLU A 255 -85.34 1.28 -4.71
CA GLU A 255 -86.41 1.56 -5.66
C GLU A 255 -86.06 1.00 -7.05
N PRO A 256 -87.01 0.37 -7.77
CA PRO A 256 -86.80 -0.03 -9.15
C PRO A 256 -86.48 1.20 -10.02
N TYR A 257 -85.28 1.24 -10.60
CA TYR A 257 -84.93 2.29 -11.57
C TYR A 257 -85.89 2.27 -12.78
N PHE A 258 -86.38 1.08 -13.14
CA PHE A 258 -87.41 0.88 -14.16
C PHE A 258 -88.17 -0.46 -13.98
N PRO A 259 -89.49 -0.53 -14.23
CA PRO A 259 -90.41 0.59 -14.48
C PRO A 259 -90.76 1.34 -13.20
N LYS A 260 -90.76 2.68 -13.25
CA LYS A 260 -91.21 3.52 -12.12
C LYS A 260 -92.73 3.41 -12.01
N ILE A 261 -93.21 2.91 -10.89
CA ILE A 261 -94.65 2.83 -10.61
C ILE A 261 -95.11 4.23 -10.17
N LEU A 262 -95.26 5.16 -11.12
CA LEU A 262 -96.01 6.38 -10.86
C LEU A 262 -97.48 5.98 -10.69
N PRO A 263 -98.17 6.39 -9.60
CA PRO A 263 -99.61 6.19 -9.55
C PRO A 263 -100.22 7.02 -10.68
N ILE A 264 -100.87 6.35 -11.64
CA ILE A 264 -101.78 7.01 -12.57
C ILE A 264 -102.96 7.48 -11.71
N ILE A 265 -102.89 8.71 -11.20
CA ILE A 265 -104.06 9.39 -10.63
C ILE A 265 -104.98 9.62 -11.82
N GLY A 266 -105.94 8.72 -12.01
CA GLY A 266 -107.05 8.93 -12.92
C GLY A 266 -107.84 10.12 -12.45
N ALA A 267 -107.73 11.24 -13.17
CA ALA A 267 -108.68 12.33 -13.10
C ALA A 267 -110.02 11.83 -13.65
N ALA A 268 -110.89 11.33 -12.79
CA ALA A 268 -112.30 11.14 -13.07
C ALA A 268 -113.09 12.27 -12.38
N PHE A 269 -113.45 13.28 -13.18
CA PHE A 269 -114.49 14.26 -12.88
C PHE A 269 -115.84 13.53 -12.75
N VAL A 270 -116.56 13.73 -11.64
CA VAL A 270 -118.00 14.01 -11.55
C VAL A 270 -118.23 14.89 -10.33
#